data_AF-A0AA88YVS6-F1
#
_entry.id   AF-A0AA88YVS6-F1
#
_cell.length_a   1.000
_cell.length_b   1.000
_cell.length_c   1.000
_cell.angle_alpha   90.00
_cell.angle_beta   90.00
_cell.angle_gamma   90.00
#
_symmetry.space_group_name_H-M   'P 1'
#
loop_
_entity.id
_entity.type
_entity.pdbx_description
1 polymer ?
#
loop_
_entity_poly.entity_id
_entity_poly.type
_entity_poly.pdbx_seq_one_letter_code
_entity_poly.pdbx_strand_id
1 'polypeptide(L)'
;MEYNLRPQWRQWTYATCQHPTCGRCGLSHAIGSCYAMQRQCFKCHKPGHYGRMCRKNLLSKNSSQEEDSKKKSKGKKVRDSKRISYYLDKKAMLRELPFSALRAGQFRESVLNRRDFTDHLKSKYQKFLKVNLEQSARINLLEERLKSATEELELSKMREKAHHQNLSETKELNSKLAQDLKCASIKEKELQVKLEKKGSAQNSELVTRQMFQIQDLQNQVDIKSRELARISKQFLEVQNEYELNLRFEQENVKKLQQRYQNSGRQPDLCEQCHYDQPYPANRTYYSSRHKRHFRGRGRF
;
A
#
# COMPACT_ATOMS: atom_id res chain seq x y z
N MET A 1 -31.86 -59.05 -6.77
CA MET A 1 -30.87 -58.59 -7.76
C MET A 1 -30.59 -57.12 -7.49
N GLU A 2 -29.44 -56.80 -6.87
CA GLU A 2 -29.06 -55.41 -6.56
C GLU A 2 -27.90 -54.97 -7.46
N TYR A 3 -28.17 -54.00 -8.32
CA TYR A 3 -27.19 -53.41 -9.24
C TYR A 3 -26.28 -52.43 -8.48
N ASN A 4 -24.99 -52.73 -8.43
CA ASN A 4 -23.96 -51.81 -7.92
C ASN A 4 -23.59 -50.79 -9.01
N LEU A 5 -24.08 -49.55 -8.86
CA LEU A 5 -23.64 -48.39 -9.63
C LEU A 5 -22.19 -48.01 -9.24
N ARG A 6 -21.24 -48.35 -10.12
CA ARG A 6 -19.86 -47.83 -10.07
C ARG A 6 -19.84 -46.39 -10.62
N PRO A 7 -19.18 -45.43 -9.96
CA PRO A 7 -18.99 -44.08 -10.51
C PRO A 7 -18.10 -44.11 -11.77
N GLN A 8 -18.58 -43.52 -12.86
CA GLN A 8 -18.02 -43.55 -14.22
C GLN A 8 -16.83 -42.60 -14.48
N TRP A 9 -16.32 -41.89 -13.48
CA TRP A 9 -15.34 -40.79 -13.67
C TRP A 9 -13.86 -41.22 -13.76
N ARG A 10 -13.57 -42.41 -14.28
CA ARG A 10 -12.20 -42.77 -14.70
C ARG A 10 -12.26 -43.42 -16.06
N GLN A 11 -12.36 -42.59 -17.10
CA GLN A 11 -12.04 -43.02 -18.45
C GLN A 11 -10.54 -43.28 -18.53
N TRP A 12 -10.20 -44.46 -19.05
CA TRP A 12 -8.86 -45.03 -19.06
C TRP A 12 -8.10 -44.50 -20.28
N THR A 13 -7.06 -43.71 -20.09
CA THR A 13 -6.01 -43.58 -21.10
C THR A 13 -4.97 -44.67 -20.85
N TYR A 14 -4.93 -45.64 -21.75
CA TYR A 14 -4.03 -46.78 -21.71
C TYR A 14 -2.61 -46.34 -22.06
N ALA A 15 -1.78 -46.05 -21.06
CA ALA A 15 -0.34 -45.92 -21.24
C ALA A 15 0.43 -46.45 -20.00
N THR A 16 0.99 -47.65 -20.16
CA THR A 16 2.22 -48.20 -19.54
C THR A 16 2.35 -48.49 -18.03
N CYS A 17 1.29 -48.45 -17.20
CA CYS A 17 1.38 -49.00 -15.84
C CYS A 17 0.77 -50.42 -15.75
N GLN A 18 1.62 -51.46 -15.86
CA GLN A 18 1.21 -52.88 -15.94
C GLN A 18 0.47 -53.47 -14.73
N HIS A 19 0.19 -52.72 -13.67
CA HIS A 19 -0.70 -53.19 -12.60
C HIS A 19 -1.65 -52.08 -12.12
N PRO A 20 -2.98 -52.28 -12.18
CA PRO A 20 -3.93 -51.33 -11.62
C PRO A 20 -3.67 -51.18 -10.11
N THR A 21 -3.81 -49.95 -9.61
CA THR A 21 -3.65 -49.68 -8.18
C THR A 21 -4.65 -50.51 -7.37
N CYS A 22 -4.17 -51.18 -6.32
CA CYS A 22 -5.01 -52.08 -5.54
C CYS A 22 -6.07 -51.29 -4.75
N GLY A 23 -7.34 -51.64 -4.92
CA GLY A 23 -8.45 -50.99 -4.21
C GLY A 23 -8.43 -51.15 -2.68
N ARG A 24 -7.58 -52.04 -2.14
CA ARG A 24 -7.43 -52.29 -0.70
C ARG A 24 -6.36 -51.40 -0.06
N CYS A 25 -5.21 -51.23 -0.73
CA CYS A 25 -4.07 -50.49 -0.18
C CYS A 25 -3.72 -49.20 -0.94
N GLY A 26 -4.16 -49.04 -2.19
CA GLY A 26 -3.84 -47.90 -3.05
C GLY A 26 -2.43 -47.93 -3.66
N LEU A 27 -1.70 -49.05 -3.52
CA LEU A 27 -0.38 -49.27 -4.11
C LEU A 27 -0.46 -50.31 -5.23
N SER A 28 0.53 -50.36 -6.11
CA SER A 28 0.67 -51.40 -7.13
C SER A 28 1.49 -52.57 -6.59
N HIS A 29 0.96 -53.78 -6.68
CA HIS A 29 1.62 -55.02 -6.26
C HIS A 29 1.02 -56.21 -7.03
N ALA A 30 1.67 -57.37 -7.00
CA ALA A 30 1.17 -58.60 -7.62
C ALA A 30 -0.18 -59.06 -7.02
N ILE A 31 -0.96 -59.82 -7.79
CA ILE A 31 -2.24 -60.38 -7.34
C ILE A 31 -1.96 -61.29 -6.13
N GLY A 32 -2.72 -61.10 -5.05
CA GLY A 32 -2.57 -61.87 -3.80
C GLY A 32 -1.57 -61.32 -2.79
N SER A 33 -0.62 -60.45 -3.17
CA SER A 33 0.42 -59.93 -2.25
C SER A 33 0.05 -58.61 -1.55
N CYS A 34 -1.25 -58.38 -1.32
CA CYS A 34 -1.69 -57.12 -0.71
C CYS A 34 -1.36 -57.07 0.78
N TYR A 35 -0.44 -56.18 1.18
CA TYR A 35 -0.13 -55.91 2.59
C TYR A 35 -1.36 -55.50 3.44
N ALA A 36 -2.42 -54.98 2.82
CA ALA A 36 -3.64 -54.60 3.51
C ALA A 36 -4.58 -55.79 3.79
N MET A 37 -4.34 -56.98 3.22
CA MET A 37 -5.23 -58.13 3.35
C MET A 37 -5.41 -58.60 4.80
N GLN A 38 -4.33 -58.58 5.59
CA GLN A 38 -4.34 -58.95 7.01
C GLN A 38 -4.42 -57.75 7.95
N ARG A 39 -4.49 -56.52 7.43
CA ARG A 39 -4.54 -55.30 8.25
C ARG A 39 -5.98 -54.91 8.50
N GLN A 40 -6.29 -54.59 9.76
CA GLN A 40 -7.58 -54.06 10.16
C GLN A 40 -7.64 -52.55 9.89
N CYS A 41 -8.71 -52.09 9.26
CA CYS A 41 -8.92 -50.67 9.02
C CYS A 41 -9.21 -49.96 10.36
N PHE A 42 -8.39 -48.99 10.76
CA PHE A 42 -8.59 -48.20 11.99
C PHE A 42 -9.90 -47.39 12.05
N LYS A 43 -10.66 -47.32 10.95
CA LYS A 43 -11.90 -46.50 10.87
C LYS A 43 -13.18 -47.32 10.89
N CYS A 44 -13.21 -48.45 10.19
CA CYS A 44 -14.39 -49.32 10.19
C CYS A 44 -14.15 -50.65 10.90
N HIS A 45 -12.94 -50.88 11.39
CA HIS A 45 -12.49 -52.09 12.07
C HIS A 45 -12.71 -53.38 11.26
N LYS A 46 -12.92 -53.30 9.94
CA LYS A 46 -12.96 -54.46 9.04
C LYS A 46 -11.57 -54.74 8.47
N PRO A 47 -11.13 -56.01 8.34
CA PRO A 47 -9.88 -56.35 7.70
C PRO A 47 -9.91 -56.09 6.19
N GLY A 48 -8.74 -56.10 5.56
CA GLY A 48 -8.63 -56.14 4.10
C GLY A 48 -8.51 -54.78 3.40
N HIS A 49 -8.29 -53.67 4.12
CA HIS A 49 -8.00 -52.37 3.52
C HIS A 49 -7.36 -51.38 4.52
N TYR A 50 -6.67 -50.37 4.00
CA TYR A 50 -6.21 -49.24 4.81
C TYR A 50 -7.31 -48.20 5.03
N GLY A 51 -7.22 -47.45 6.13
CA GLY A 51 -8.18 -46.39 6.46
C GLY A 51 -8.41 -45.37 5.33
N ARG A 52 -7.37 -45.05 4.55
CA ARG A 52 -7.48 -44.15 3.38
C ARG A 52 -8.38 -44.69 2.25
N MET A 53 -8.46 -46.02 2.11
CA MET A 53 -9.28 -46.71 1.11
C MET A 53 -10.66 -47.13 1.67
N CYS A 54 -10.98 -46.75 2.90
CA CYS A 54 -12.25 -47.10 3.53
C CYS A 54 -13.42 -46.38 2.84
N ARG A 55 -14.38 -47.14 2.30
CA ARG A 55 -15.57 -46.58 1.64
C ARG A 55 -16.39 -45.66 2.54
N LYS A 56 -16.42 -45.90 3.86
CA LYS A 56 -17.09 -45.02 4.83
C LYS A 56 -16.50 -43.60 4.83
N ASN A 57 -15.20 -43.41 4.55
CA ASN A 57 -14.62 -42.07 4.40
C ASN A 57 -14.97 -41.40 3.08
N LEU A 58 -15.09 -42.18 2.01
CA LEU A 58 -15.37 -41.65 0.68
C LEU A 58 -16.80 -41.11 0.62
N LEU A 59 -17.73 -41.75 1.33
CA LEU A 59 -19.11 -41.28 1.46
C LEU A 59 -19.23 -40.06 2.39
N SER A 60 -18.44 -39.98 3.46
CA SER A 60 -18.51 -38.86 4.42
C SER A 60 -17.85 -37.56 3.92
N LYS A 61 -17.07 -37.59 2.83
CA LYS A 61 -16.36 -36.41 2.33
C LYS A 61 -17.17 -35.53 1.39
N ASN A 62 -18.27 -36.03 0.85
CA ASN A 62 -19.08 -35.29 -0.13
C ASN A 62 -20.16 -34.40 0.50
N SER A 63 -20.30 -34.37 1.84
CA SER A 63 -21.43 -33.67 2.47
C SER A 63 -21.08 -32.71 3.60
N SER A 64 -19.81 -32.48 3.97
CA SER A 64 -19.53 -31.61 5.15
C SER A 64 -18.14 -30.99 5.30
N GLN A 65 -17.19 -31.12 4.37
CA GLN A 65 -15.83 -30.59 4.57
C GLN A 65 -15.51 -29.24 3.90
N GLU A 66 -16.39 -28.65 3.10
CA GLU A 66 -16.12 -27.33 2.48
C GLU A 66 -16.47 -26.12 3.34
N GLU A 67 -17.33 -26.25 4.36
CA GLU A 67 -17.77 -25.08 5.15
C GLU A 67 -16.91 -24.79 6.40
N ASP A 68 -16.27 -25.79 7.01
CA ASP A 68 -15.47 -25.60 8.24
C ASP A 68 -14.07 -24.98 7.99
N SER A 69 -13.66 -24.84 6.73
CA SER A 69 -12.43 -24.13 6.38
C SER A 69 -12.58 -22.60 6.38
N LYS A 70 -13.81 -22.07 6.51
CA LYS A 70 -14.09 -20.62 6.37
C LYS A 70 -14.00 -19.77 7.64
N LYS A 71 -13.77 -20.33 8.84
CA LYS A 71 -13.65 -19.53 10.09
C LYS A 71 -12.35 -19.76 10.87
N LYS A 72 -11.19 -19.79 10.19
CA LYS A 72 -9.96 -19.41 10.92
C LYS A 72 -10.15 -17.97 11.41
N SER A 73 -10.05 -17.76 12.72
CA SER A 73 -10.11 -16.41 13.30
C SER A 73 -9.13 -15.48 12.56
N LYS A 74 -9.48 -14.20 12.40
CA LYS A 74 -8.63 -13.21 11.71
C LYS A 74 -7.18 -13.27 12.23
N GLY A 75 -7.00 -13.44 13.55
CA GLY A 75 -5.69 -13.60 14.17
C GLY A 75 -4.91 -14.86 13.73
N LYS A 76 -5.57 -16.01 13.53
CA LYS A 76 -4.90 -17.22 13.04
C LYS A 76 -4.46 -17.07 11.58
N LYS A 77 -5.26 -16.40 10.74
CA LYS A 77 -4.89 -16.09 9.35
C LYS A 77 -3.65 -15.20 9.29
N VAL A 78 -3.61 -14.12 10.07
CA VAL A 78 -2.45 -13.21 10.14
C VAL A 78 -1.20 -13.94 10.62
N ARG A 79 -1.31 -14.78 11.66
CA ARG A 79 -0.18 -15.56 12.19
C ARG A 79 0.36 -16.58 11.19
N ASP A 80 -0.53 -17.34 10.55
CA ASP A 80 -0.15 -18.32 9.52
C ASP A 80 0.49 -17.60 8.32
N SER A 81 -0.04 -16.45 7.90
CA SER A 81 0.53 -15.63 6.83
C SER A 81 1.95 -15.16 7.16
N LYS A 82 2.16 -14.58 8.34
CA LYS A 82 3.51 -14.16 8.80
C LYS A 82 4.48 -15.34 8.85
N ARG A 83 4.03 -16.50 9.34
CA ARG A 83 4.86 -17.72 9.39
C ARG A 83 5.24 -18.21 7.99
N ILE A 84 4.30 -18.20 7.04
CA ILE A 84 4.54 -18.59 5.65
C ILE A 84 5.50 -17.61 4.98
N SER A 85 5.27 -16.29 5.12
CA SER A 85 6.17 -15.25 4.61
C SER A 85 7.59 -15.46 5.13
N TYR A 86 7.78 -15.58 6.45
CA TYR A 86 9.09 -15.84 7.04
C TYR A 86 9.77 -17.10 6.48
N TYR A 87 9.01 -18.18 6.27
CA TYR A 87 9.55 -19.40 5.69
C TYR A 87 9.98 -19.20 4.23
N LEU A 88 9.19 -18.48 3.43
CA LEU A 88 9.50 -18.17 2.04
C LEU A 88 10.71 -17.25 1.93
N ASP A 89 10.80 -16.21 2.76
CA ASP A 89 11.95 -15.30 2.81
C ASP A 89 13.23 -16.06 3.18
N LYS A 90 13.17 -16.89 4.23
CA LYS A 90 14.29 -17.73 4.64
C LYS A 90 14.68 -18.72 3.54
N LYS A 91 13.70 -19.31 2.85
CA LYS A 91 13.95 -20.23 1.73
C LYS A 91 14.56 -19.51 0.53
N ALA A 92 14.16 -18.27 0.24
CA ALA A 92 14.74 -17.44 -0.80
C ALA A 92 16.20 -17.11 -0.48
N MET A 93 16.49 -16.67 0.75
CA MET A 93 17.87 -16.45 1.22
C MET A 93 18.74 -17.71 1.09
N LEU A 94 18.19 -18.89 1.44
CA LEU A 94 18.91 -20.15 1.29
C LEU A 94 19.15 -20.54 -0.19
N ARG A 95 18.28 -20.10 -1.11
CA ARG A 95 18.50 -20.28 -2.57
C ARG A 95 19.57 -19.35 -3.13
N GLU A 96 19.74 -18.18 -2.56
CA GLU A 96 20.81 -17.25 -2.98
C GLU A 96 22.20 -17.67 -2.47
N LEU A 97 22.26 -18.63 -1.53
CA LEU A 97 23.53 -19.16 -1.10
C LEU A 97 24.28 -19.83 -2.27
N PRO A 98 25.61 -19.67 -2.36
CA PRO A 98 26.45 -20.26 -3.41
C PRO A 98 26.24 -21.76 -3.64
N PHE A 99 25.77 -22.46 -2.60
CA PHE A 99 25.70 -23.91 -2.55
C PHE A 99 24.39 -24.47 -3.07
N SER A 100 23.36 -23.64 -3.25
CA SER A 100 22.04 -24.08 -3.71
C SER A 100 22.07 -24.67 -5.13
N ALA A 101 23.04 -24.25 -5.95
CA ALA A 101 23.26 -24.74 -7.30
C ALA A 101 24.20 -25.97 -7.38
N LEU A 102 24.89 -26.31 -6.30
CA LEU A 102 25.84 -27.42 -6.28
C LEU A 102 25.11 -28.75 -6.08
N ARG A 103 25.48 -29.76 -6.87
CA ARG A 103 25.06 -31.15 -6.58
C ARG A 103 25.77 -31.65 -5.32
N ALA A 104 25.19 -32.64 -4.64
CA ALA A 104 25.71 -33.15 -3.35
C ALA A 104 27.20 -33.56 -3.38
N GLY A 105 27.69 -34.10 -4.50
CA GLY A 105 29.11 -34.43 -4.68
C GLY A 105 30.01 -33.19 -4.78
N GLN A 106 29.61 -32.20 -5.57
CA GLN A 106 30.34 -30.94 -5.76
C GLN A 106 30.39 -30.11 -4.48
N PHE A 107 29.31 -30.13 -3.69
CA PHE A 107 29.28 -29.49 -2.38
C PHE A 107 30.34 -30.11 -1.46
N ARG A 108 30.47 -31.44 -1.45
CA ARG A 108 31.44 -32.13 -0.60
C ARG A 108 32.88 -31.78 -0.98
N GLU A 109 33.22 -31.79 -2.26
CA GLU A 109 34.55 -31.39 -2.75
C GLU A 109 34.86 -29.92 -2.43
N SER A 110 33.88 -29.02 -2.65
CA SER A 110 34.02 -27.60 -2.33
C SER A 110 34.24 -27.35 -0.83
N VAL A 111 33.59 -28.10 0.04
CA VAL A 111 33.75 -27.98 1.50
C VAL A 111 35.07 -28.57 1.98
N LEU A 112 35.59 -29.61 1.30
CA LEU A 112 36.84 -30.26 1.66
C LEU A 112 38.08 -29.44 1.25
N ASN A 113 38.02 -28.66 0.16
CA ASN A 113 39.03 -27.66 -0.18
C ASN A 113 38.85 -26.36 0.63
N ARG A 114 39.22 -26.43 1.92
CA ARG A 114 38.95 -25.38 2.91
C ARG A 114 39.42 -23.97 2.54
N ARG A 115 40.57 -23.80 1.87
CA ARG A 115 41.13 -22.47 1.58
C ARG A 115 40.27 -21.70 0.58
N ASP A 116 40.06 -22.26 -0.61
CA ASP A 116 39.29 -21.64 -1.68
C ASP A 116 37.84 -21.37 -1.26
N PHE A 117 37.26 -22.27 -0.47
CA PHE A 117 35.92 -22.11 0.08
C PHE A 117 35.80 -20.91 1.03
N THR A 118 36.76 -20.77 1.97
CA THR A 118 36.74 -19.66 2.92
C THR A 118 36.94 -18.31 2.25
N ASP A 119 37.82 -18.23 1.25
CA ASP A 119 38.09 -16.98 0.53
C ASP A 119 36.94 -16.61 -0.40
N HIS A 120 36.31 -17.59 -1.04
CA HIS A 120 35.09 -17.37 -1.81
C HIS A 120 33.94 -16.83 -0.93
N LEU A 121 33.77 -17.39 0.27
CA LEU A 121 32.75 -16.91 1.20
C LEU A 121 33.04 -15.51 1.73
N LYS A 122 34.30 -15.22 2.10
CA LYS A 122 34.72 -13.87 2.50
C LYS A 122 34.45 -12.86 1.39
N SER A 123 34.82 -13.17 0.14
CA SER A 123 34.57 -12.30 -1.00
C SER A 123 33.08 -12.04 -1.23
N LYS A 124 32.24 -13.09 -1.18
CA LYS A 124 30.78 -12.92 -1.29
C LYS A 124 30.18 -12.13 -0.14
N TYR A 125 30.64 -12.37 1.09
CA TYR A 125 30.20 -11.63 2.27
C TYR A 125 30.58 -10.14 2.18
N GLN A 126 31.80 -9.83 1.72
CA GLN A 126 32.22 -8.44 1.48
C GLN A 126 31.36 -7.76 0.40
N LYS A 127 31.05 -8.46 -0.70
CA LYS A 127 30.12 -7.94 -1.73
C LYS A 127 28.73 -7.68 -1.15
N PHE A 128 28.21 -8.61 -0.37
CA PHE A 128 26.93 -8.45 0.31
C PHE A 128 26.93 -7.23 1.25
N LEU A 129 27.96 -7.08 2.07
CA LEU A 129 28.11 -5.92 2.95
C LEU A 129 28.15 -4.60 2.16
N LYS A 130 28.89 -4.55 1.06
CA LYS A 130 28.96 -3.37 0.20
C LYS A 130 27.59 -2.99 -0.36
N VAL A 131 26.86 -3.95 -0.93
CA VAL A 131 25.49 -3.73 -1.44
C VAL A 131 24.55 -3.28 -0.32
N ASN A 132 24.64 -3.88 0.86
CA ASN A 132 23.79 -3.52 1.99
C ASN A 132 24.09 -2.09 2.51
N LEU A 133 25.36 -1.68 2.55
CA LEU A 133 25.76 -0.32 2.88
C LEU A 133 25.26 0.70 1.85
N GLU A 134 25.39 0.39 0.55
CA GLU A 134 24.86 1.23 -0.53
C GLU A 134 23.32 1.36 -0.46
N GLN A 135 22.63 0.26 -0.15
CA GLN A 135 21.18 0.27 0.07
C GLN A 135 20.80 1.11 1.29
N SER A 136 21.51 0.98 2.41
CA SER A 136 21.28 1.79 3.61
C SER A 136 21.50 3.28 3.32
N ALA A 137 22.55 3.65 2.61
CA ALA A 137 22.79 5.04 2.22
C ALA A 137 21.67 5.58 1.31
N ARG A 138 21.17 4.75 0.38
CA ARG A 138 20.04 5.11 -0.48
C ARG A 138 18.74 5.30 0.31
N ILE A 139 18.49 4.46 1.32
CA ILE A 139 17.31 4.59 2.20
C ILE A 139 17.38 5.91 2.96
N ASN A 140 18.51 6.23 3.59
CA ASN A 140 18.68 7.49 4.33
C ASN A 140 18.44 8.72 3.43
N LEU A 141 18.96 8.70 2.20
CA LEU A 141 18.71 9.78 1.23
C LEU A 141 17.22 9.94 0.88
N LEU A 142 16.49 8.82 0.76
CA LEU A 142 15.06 8.86 0.50
C LEU A 142 14.27 9.36 1.70
N GLU A 143 14.67 9.01 2.92
CA GLU A 143 14.08 9.52 4.16
C GLU A 143 14.28 11.05 4.29
N GLU A 144 15.47 11.56 3.98
CA GLU A 144 15.73 13.01 3.97
C GLU A 144 14.88 13.74 2.92
N ARG A 145 14.77 13.18 1.71
CA ARG A 145 13.90 13.74 0.66
C ARG A 145 12.43 13.75 1.06
N LEU A 146 11.96 12.67 1.70
CA LEU A 146 10.59 12.58 2.18
C LEU A 146 10.32 13.62 3.27
N LYS A 147 11.27 13.81 4.19
CA LYS A 147 11.19 14.85 5.22
C LYS A 147 11.11 16.25 4.61
N SER A 148 11.97 16.58 3.65
CA SER A 148 11.92 17.87 2.95
C SER A 148 10.60 18.08 2.21
N ALA A 149 10.08 17.06 1.51
CA ALA A 149 8.79 17.15 0.83
C ALA A 149 7.61 17.34 1.79
N THR A 150 7.67 16.74 2.99
CA THR A 150 6.64 16.96 4.02
C THR A 150 6.67 18.38 4.57
N GLU A 151 7.86 18.95 4.78
CA GLU A 151 8.03 20.34 5.23
C GLU A 151 7.51 21.33 4.17
N GLU A 152 7.80 21.10 2.89
CA GLU A 152 7.26 21.90 1.78
C GLU A 152 5.73 21.84 1.69
N LEU A 153 5.16 20.65 1.89
CA LEU A 153 3.70 20.46 1.88
C LEU A 153 3.03 21.20 3.05
N GLU A 154 3.61 21.16 4.24
CA GLU A 154 3.11 21.92 5.39
C GLU A 154 3.19 23.43 5.14
N LEU A 155 4.29 23.91 4.57
CA LEU A 155 4.47 25.30 4.20
C LEU A 155 3.44 25.74 3.13
N SER A 156 3.15 24.88 2.15
CA SER A 156 2.09 25.12 1.15
C SER A 156 0.72 25.27 1.79
N LYS A 157 0.35 24.37 2.72
CA LYS A 157 -0.92 24.45 3.46
C LYS A 157 -1.04 25.72 4.28
N MET A 158 0.07 26.21 4.85
CA MET A 158 0.07 27.47 5.59
C MET A 158 -0.13 28.67 4.65
N ARG A 159 0.49 28.66 3.47
CA ARG A 159 0.27 29.69 2.43
C ARG A 159 -1.17 29.71 1.93
N GLU A 160 -1.77 28.55 1.70
CA GLU A 160 -3.19 28.45 1.32
C GLU A 160 -4.13 29.02 2.38
N LYS A 161 -3.88 28.72 3.66
CA LYS A 161 -4.64 29.30 4.78
C LYS A 161 -4.52 30.82 4.83
N ALA A 162 -3.30 31.35 4.69
CA ALA A 162 -3.07 32.79 4.65
C ALA A 162 -3.78 33.45 3.46
N HIS A 163 -3.76 32.82 2.29
CA HIS A 163 -4.49 33.29 1.11
C HIS A 163 -6.01 33.31 1.33
N HIS A 164 -6.56 32.26 1.95
CA HIS A 164 -7.99 32.23 2.31
C HIS A 164 -8.36 33.33 3.31
N GLN A 165 -7.49 33.62 4.28
CA GLN A 165 -7.71 34.71 5.22
C GLN A 165 -7.71 36.07 4.50
N ASN A 166 -6.73 36.35 3.66
CA ASN A 166 -6.67 37.57 2.85
C ASN A 166 -7.90 37.72 1.94
N LEU A 167 -8.37 36.62 1.34
CA LEU A 167 -9.62 36.58 0.56
C LEU A 167 -10.86 36.91 1.41
N SER A 168 -10.88 36.53 2.68
CA SER A 168 -11.99 36.86 3.58
C SER A 168 -11.97 38.34 4.00
N GLU A 169 -10.79 38.88 4.31
CA GLU A 169 -10.61 40.29 4.67
C GLU A 169 -10.93 41.22 3.50
N THR A 170 -10.50 40.86 2.29
CA THR A 170 -10.83 41.61 1.06
C THR A 170 -12.33 41.59 0.75
N LYS A 171 -13.03 40.48 0.99
CA LYS A 171 -14.50 40.42 0.88
C LYS A 171 -15.19 41.33 1.88
N GLU A 172 -14.71 41.38 3.13
CA GLU A 172 -15.25 42.26 4.16
C GLU A 172 -15.03 43.75 3.80
N LEU A 173 -13.82 44.11 3.36
CA LEU A 173 -13.51 45.47 2.90
C LEU A 173 -14.38 45.88 1.71
N ASN A 174 -14.57 44.99 0.72
CA ASN A 174 -15.45 45.25 -0.42
C ASN A 174 -16.91 45.43 0.02
N SER A 175 -17.37 44.66 1.01
CA SER A 175 -18.71 44.84 1.59
C SER A 175 -18.88 46.19 2.29
N LYS A 176 -17.87 46.63 3.06
CA LYS A 176 -17.86 47.94 3.71
C LYS A 176 -17.86 49.07 2.68
N LEU A 177 -17.00 48.98 1.67
CA LEU A 177 -16.93 49.96 0.58
C LEU A 177 -18.27 50.05 -0.18
N ALA A 178 -18.91 48.92 -0.47
CA ALA A 178 -20.23 48.90 -1.11
C ALA A 178 -21.31 49.56 -0.24
N GLN A 179 -21.24 49.41 1.08
CA GLN A 179 -22.14 50.07 2.01
C GLN A 179 -21.88 51.59 2.07
N ASP A 180 -20.62 52.00 2.11
CA ASP A 180 -20.23 53.42 2.11
C ASP A 180 -20.68 54.13 0.82
N LEU A 181 -20.51 53.47 -0.34
CA LEU A 181 -21.00 53.97 -1.63
C LEU A 181 -22.53 54.13 -1.65
N LYS A 182 -23.27 53.20 -1.04
CA LYS A 182 -24.74 53.32 -0.90
C LYS A 182 -25.10 54.52 -0.01
N CYS A 183 -24.44 54.68 1.14
CA CYS A 183 -24.65 55.81 2.04
C CYS A 183 -24.31 57.15 1.38
N ALA A 184 -23.22 57.21 0.60
CA ALA A 184 -22.83 58.40 -0.16
C ALA A 184 -23.89 58.77 -1.22
N SER A 185 -24.39 57.79 -1.97
CA SER A 185 -25.45 58.02 -2.96
C SER A 185 -26.75 58.55 -2.33
N ILE A 186 -27.11 58.09 -1.13
CA ILE A 186 -28.27 58.62 -0.39
C ILE A 186 -28.03 60.09 0.00
N LYS A 187 -26.86 60.41 0.57
CA LYS A 187 -26.51 61.80 0.95
C LYS A 187 -26.47 62.73 -0.25
N GLU A 188 -25.98 62.26 -1.40
CA GLU A 188 -25.99 63.01 -2.65
C GLU A 188 -27.42 63.40 -3.07
N LYS A 189 -28.35 62.44 -3.06
CA LYS A 189 -29.77 62.69 -3.35
C LYS A 189 -30.40 63.67 -2.36
N GLU A 190 -30.09 63.57 -1.06
CA GLU A 190 -30.57 64.50 -0.04
C GLU A 190 -30.06 65.93 -0.27
N LEU A 191 -28.79 66.09 -0.65
CA LEU A 191 -28.20 67.39 -0.97
C LEU A 191 -28.82 67.98 -2.24
N GLN A 192 -29.07 67.16 -3.25
CA GLN A 192 -29.71 67.58 -4.49
C GLN A 192 -31.13 68.14 -4.23
N VAL A 193 -31.93 67.45 -3.43
CA VAL A 193 -33.27 67.93 -2.99
C VAL A 193 -33.17 69.24 -2.19
N LYS A 194 -32.14 69.40 -1.34
CA LYS A 194 -31.92 70.65 -0.59
C LYS A 194 -31.52 71.82 -1.49
N LEU A 195 -30.73 71.57 -2.54
CA LEU A 195 -30.32 72.57 -3.52
C LEU A 195 -31.51 73.05 -4.36
N GLU A 196 -32.36 72.13 -4.84
CA GLU A 196 -33.58 72.46 -5.59
C GLU A 196 -34.54 73.38 -4.80
N LYS A 197 -34.56 73.27 -3.47
CA LYS A 197 -35.40 74.11 -2.60
C LYS A 197 -34.83 75.50 -2.32
N LYS A 198 -33.53 75.74 -2.54
CA LYS A 198 -32.86 77.01 -2.22
C LYS A 198 -32.55 77.84 -3.48
N GLY A 199 -33.58 78.09 -4.29
CA GLY A 199 -33.46 78.97 -5.46
C GLY A 199 -33.07 80.40 -5.07
N SER A 200 -31.83 80.80 -5.32
CA SER A 200 -31.44 82.19 -5.59
C SER A 200 -30.00 82.30 -6.12
N ALA A 201 -29.75 83.38 -6.85
CA ALA A 201 -28.63 83.60 -7.78
C ALA A 201 -27.22 83.74 -7.16
N GLN A 202 -27.01 83.48 -5.86
CA GLN A 202 -25.68 83.52 -5.22
C GLN A 202 -24.88 82.20 -5.32
N ASN A 203 -25.44 81.15 -5.94
CA ASN A 203 -24.87 79.80 -5.91
C ASN A 203 -23.90 79.44 -7.06
N SER A 204 -23.67 80.28 -8.07
CA SER A 204 -22.92 79.85 -9.26
C SER A 204 -21.43 79.54 -8.98
N GLU A 205 -20.79 80.30 -8.09
CA GLU A 205 -19.37 80.14 -7.75
C GLU A 205 -19.11 78.93 -6.82
N LEU A 206 -20.08 78.66 -5.94
CA LEU A 206 -20.04 77.45 -5.10
C LEU A 206 -20.24 76.19 -5.96
N VAL A 207 -21.14 76.26 -6.96
CA VAL A 207 -21.39 75.16 -7.89
C VAL A 207 -20.16 74.88 -8.75
N THR A 208 -19.47 75.89 -9.26
CA THR A 208 -18.23 75.66 -10.03
C THR A 208 -17.12 75.05 -9.16
N ARG A 209 -16.93 75.48 -7.91
CA ARG A 209 -15.99 74.82 -6.99
C ARG A 209 -16.35 73.36 -6.72
N GLN A 210 -17.64 73.07 -6.49
CA GLN A 210 -18.11 71.69 -6.29
C GLN A 210 -17.90 70.84 -7.54
N MET A 211 -18.12 71.39 -8.73
CA MET A 211 -17.85 70.69 -9.98
C MET A 211 -16.37 70.33 -10.15
N PHE A 212 -15.44 71.23 -9.85
CA PHE A 212 -14.01 70.91 -9.88
C PHE A 212 -13.64 69.81 -8.88
N GLN A 213 -14.23 69.83 -7.69
CA GLN A 213 -13.99 68.78 -6.69
C GLN A 213 -14.53 67.42 -7.14
N ILE A 214 -15.71 67.38 -7.79
CA ILE A 214 -16.27 66.16 -8.38
C ILE A 214 -15.37 65.64 -9.51
N GLN A 215 -14.90 66.53 -10.39
CA GLN A 215 -13.98 66.19 -11.49
C GLN A 215 -12.67 65.59 -10.95
N ASP A 216 -12.10 66.16 -9.89
CA ASP A 216 -10.88 65.64 -9.27
C ASP A 216 -11.10 64.26 -8.65
N LEU A 217 -12.23 64.05 -7.96
CA LEU A 217 -12.60 62.74 -7.43
C LEU A 217 -12.80 61.71 -8.56
N GLN A 218 -13.42 62.08 -9.67
CA GLN A 218 -13.55 61.22 -10.86
C GLN A 218 -12.19 60.83 -11.42
N ASN A 219 -11.26 61.79 -11.55
CA ASN A 219 -9.89 61.51 -11.99
C ASN A 219 -9.17 60.54 -11.03
N GLN A 220 -9.35 60.70 -9.71
CA GLN A 220 -8.79 59.78 -8.73
C GLN A 220 -9.37 58.36 -8.85
N VAL A 221 -10.69 58.23 -9.04
CA VAL A 221 -11.36 56.94 -9.29
C VAL A 221 -10.83 56.28 -10.57
N ASP A 222 -10.62 57.04 -11.63
CA ASP A 222 -10.06 56.53 -12.89
C ASP A 222 -8.62 56.05 -12.76
N ILE A 223 -7.79 56.77 -11.99
CA ILE A 223 -6.41 56.36 -11.69
C ILE A 223 -6.44 55.05 -10.90
N LYS A 224 -7.26 54.95 -9.84
CA LYS A 224 -7.39 53.74 -9.03
C LYS A 224 -7.94 52.55 -9.81
N SER A 225 -8.89 52.78 -10.72
CA SER A 225 -9.43 51.76 -11.61
C SER A 225 -8.36 51.21 -12.55
N ARG A 226 -7.47 52.07 -13.08
CA ARG A 226 -6.32 51.63 -13.89
C ARG A 226 -5.28 50.86 -13.08
N GLU A 227 -5.01 51.26 -11.84
CA GLU A 227 -4.13 50.51 -10.93
C GLU A 227 -4.69 49.10 -10.65
N LEU A 228 -5.98 48.99 -10.33
CA LEU A 228 -6.65 47.70 -10.13
C LEU A 228 -6.61 46.83 -11.38
N ALA A 229 -6.81 47.40 -12.57
CA ALA A 229 -6.70 46.67 -13.83
C ALA A 229 -5.28 46.12 -14.06
N ARG A 230 -4.23 46.88 -13.71
CA ARG A 230 -2.84 46.40 -13.79
C ARG A 230 -2.58 45.25 -12.83
N ILE A 231 -3.03 45.36 -11.57
CA ILE A 231 -2.88 44.29 -10.57
C ILE A 231 -3.64 43.03 -11.01
N SER A 232 -4.87 43.19 -11.51
CA SER A 232 -5.67 42.07 -12.01
C SER A 232 -4.99 41.36 -13.18
N LYS A 233 -4.32 42.10 -14.07
CA LYS A 233 -3.55 41.52 -15.17
C LYS A 233 -2.35 40.71 -14.65
N GLN A 234 -1.59 41.26 -13.71
CA GLN A 234 -0.46 40.56 -13.08
C GLN A 234 -0.89 39.27 -12.38
N PHE A 235 -2.04 39.30 -11.69
CA PHE A 235 -2.59 38.10 -11.05
C PHE A 235 -2.93 37.02 -12.07
N LEU A 236 -3.53 37.40 -13.20
CA LEU A 236 -3.86 36.47 -14.28
C LEU A 236 -2.62 35.83 -14.91
N GLU A 237 -1.54 36.60 -15.08
CA GLU A 237 -0.25 36.12 -15.58
C GLU A 237 0.34 35.05 -14.63
N VAL A 238 0.37 35.32 -13.32
CA VAL A 238 0.83 34.35 -12.30
C VAL A 238 -0.04 33.09 -12.29
N GLN A 239 -1.35 33.23 -12.41
CA GLN A 239 -2.27 32.10 -12.48
C GLN A 239 -2.00 31.22 -13.72
N ASN A 240 -1.78 31.83 -14.89
CA ASN A 240 -1.45 31.11 -16.11
C ASN A 240 -0.11 30.36 -16.01
N GLU A 241 0.92 30.98 -15.41
CA GLU A 241 2.20 30.32 -15.16
C GLU A 241 2.05 29.10 -14.23
N TYR A 242 1.24 29.23 -13.17
CA TYR A 242 0.94 28.13 -12.27
C TYR A 242 0.25 26.96 -12.99
N GLU A 243 -0.75 27.23 -13.84
CA GLU A 243 -1.43 26.20 -14.62
C GLU A 243 -0.50 25.51 -15.63
N LEU A 244 0.42 26.24 -16.26
CA LEU A 244 1.43 25.67 -17.14
C LEU A 244 2.38 24.72 -16.39
N ASN A 245 2.86 25.13 -15.22
CA ASN A 245 3.72 24.29 -14.37
C ASN A 245 2.98 23.03 -13.91
N LEU A 246 1.70 23.15 -13.53
CA LEU A 246 0.90 22.01 -13.13
C LEU A 246 0.73 20.99 -14.28
N ARG A 247 0.48 21.47 -15.51
CA ARG A 247 0.39 20.60 -16.70
C ARG A 247 1.72 19.90 -16.98
N PHE A 248 2.84 20.60 -16.85
CA PHE A 248 4.17 20.04 -17.01
C PHE A 248 4.45 18.90 -16.02
N GLU A 249 4.14 19.10 -14.74
CA GLU A 249 4.28 18.07 -13.70
C GLU A 249 3.39 16.85 -13.97
N GLN A 250 2.14 17.07 -14.37
CA GLN A 250 1.23 15.97 -14.75
C GLN A 250 1.77 15.16 -15.93
N GLU A 251 2.39 15.82 -16.92
CA GLU A 251 3.00 15.14 -18.06
C GLU A 251 4.24 14.33 -17.64
N ASN A 252 5.05 14.85 -16.72
CA ASN A 252 6.20 14.14 -16.17
C ASN A 252 5.77 12.89 -15.39
N VAL A 253 4.72 12.99 -14.57
CA VAL A 253 4.13 11.84 -13.87
C VAL A 253 3.64 10.79 -14.86
N LYS A 254 2.94 11.20 -15.93
CA LYS A 254 2.51 10.28 -17.00
C LYS A 254 3.71 9.58 -17.67
N LYS A 255 4.78 10.32 -18.00
CA LYS A 255 6.00 9.76 -18.57
C LYS A 255 6.67 8.75 -17.63
N LEU A 256 6.70 9.03 -16.32
CA LEU A 256 7.22 8.11 -15.31
C LEU A 256 6.37 6.84 -15.19
N GLN A 257 5.04 6.97 -15.18
CA GLN A 257 4.12 5.82 -15.17
C GLN A 257 4.29 4.95 -16.42
N GLN A 258 4.45 5.57 -17.60
CA GLN A 258 4.68 4.84 -18.84
C GLN A 258 6.03 4.11 -18.83
N ARG A 259 7.10 4.74 -18.33
CA ARG A 259 8.41 4.07 -18.13
C ARG A 259 8.29 2.88 -17.18
N TYR A 260 7.49 3.01 -16.12
CA TYR A 260 7.24 1.94 -15.17
C TYR A 260 6.53 0.76 -15.84
N GLN A 261 5.44 1.00 -16.58
CA GLN A 261 4.72 -0.02 -17.35
C GLN A 261 5.62 -0.73 -18.38
N ASN A 262 6.44 0.04 -19.10
CA ASN A 262 7.37 -0.50 -20.10
C ASN A 262 8.52 -1.32 -19.49
N SER A 263 8.84 -1.12 -18.22
CA SER A 263 9.96 -1.81 -17.57
C SER A 263 9.71 -3.31 -17.34
N GLY A 264 8.49 -3.80 -17.59
CA GLY A 264 8.12 -5.21 -17.42
C GLY A 264 8.22 -5.73 -15.99
N ARG A 265 8.56 -4.87 -15.02
CA ARG A 265 8.53 -5.19 -13.60
C ARG A 265 7.07 -5.16 -13.17
N GLN A 266 6.47 -6.34 -13.05
CA GLN A 266 5.24 -6.43 -12.28
C GLN A 266 5.55 -5.93 -10.87
N PRO A 267 4.75 -5.03 -10.30
CA PRO A 267 4.83 -4.75 -8.88
C PRO A 267 4.62 -6.09 -8.18
N ASP A 268 5.65 -6.59 -7.51
CA ASP A 268 5.48 -7.67 -6.55
C ASP A 268 4.48 -7.16 -5.53
N LEU A 269 3.22 -7.58 -5.67
CA LEU A 269 2.09 -7.21 -4.83
C LEU A 269 2.35 -7.73 -3.41
N CYS A 270 3.15 -7.00 -2.65
CA CYS A 270 3.29 -7.14 -1.21
C CYS A 270 2.63 -5.94 -0.52
N GLU A 271 1.39 -5.64 -0.90
CA GLU A 271 0.68 -4.41 -0.51
C GLU A 271 -0.03 -4.52 0.86
N GLN A 272 0.45 -5.36 1.77
CA GLN A 272 -0.10 -5.47 3.14
C GLN A 272 0.97 -5.64 4.23
N CYS A 273 2.09 -4.92 4.10
CA CYS A 273 2.99 -4.70 5.23
C CYS A 273 2.58 -3.43 5.99
N HIS A 274 1.55 -3.53 6.84
CA HIS A 274 1.34 -2.56 7.91
C HIS A 274 2.54 -2.62 8.87
N TYR A 275 3.53 -1.77 8.64
CA TYR A 275 4.57 -1.44 9.62
C TYR A 275 4.08 -0.26 10.46
N ASP A 276 3.24 -0.55 11.44
CA ASP A 276 2.97 0.37 12.55
C ASP A 276 2.62 -0.48 13.78
N GLN A 277 3.62 -1.10 14.39
CA GLN A 277 3.60 -1.37 15.83
C GLN A 277 5.03 -1.27 16.39
N PRO A 278 5.22 -0.56 17.52
CA PRO A 278 6.50 -0.53 18.21
C PRO A 278 6.83 -1.92 18.74
N TYR A 279 8.10 -2.32 18.59
CA TYR A 279 8.66 -3.54 19.15
C TYR A 279 8.31 -3.68 20.65
N PRO A 280 7.67 -4.77 21.10
CA PRO A 280 7.65 -5.06 22.53
C PRO A 280 9.05 -5.51 22.95
N ALA A 281 9.66 -4.70 23.80
CA ALA A 281 10.93 -4.99 24.46
C ALA A 281 10.90 -6.36 25.17
N ASN A 282 12.01 -7.09 25.02
CA ASN A 282 12.54 -8.10 25.94
C ASN A 282 11.52 -9.05 26.62
N ARG A 283 11.36 -10.24 26.04
CA ARG A 283 11.07 -11.44 26.85
C ARG A 283 12.27 -12.39 26.82
N THR A 284 12.94 -12.42 27.96
CA THR A 284 13.96 -13.36 28.38
C THR A 284 13.51 -14.79 28.17
N TYR A 285 14.35 -15.58 27.50
CA TYR A 285 14.22 -17.03 27.37
C TYR A 285 14.50 -17.67 28.74
N TYR A 286 13.46 -18.15 29.41
CA TYR A 286 13.61 -19.09 30.53
C TYR A 286 13.78 -20.50 29.98
N SER A 287 14.94 -21.10 30.22
CA SER A 287 15.29 -22.47 29.91
C SER A 287 14.52 -23.44 30.82
N SER A 288 13.50 -24.10 30.28
CA SER A 288 12.85 -25.22 30.97
C SER A 288 13.70 -26.48 30.85
N ARG A 289 14.53 -26.67 31.88
CA ARG A 289 15.35 -27.85 32.16
C ARG A 289 14.41 -29.05 32.43
N HIS A 290 14.35 -30.00 31.51
CA HIS A 290 13.65 -31.28 31.70
C HIS A 290 14.28 -32.07 32.87
N LYS A 291 13.55 -32.17 33.99
CA LYS A 291 13.78 -33.19 35.02
C LYS A 291 13.30 -34.54 34.48
N ARG A 292 14.21 -35.48 34.25
CA ARG A 292 13.88 -36.91 34.03
C ARG A 292 13.61 -37.54 35.39
N HIS A 293 12.39 -38.02 35.61
CA HIS A 293 12.08 -38.94 36.70
C HIS A 293 12.58 -40.34 36.31
N PHE A 294 13.59 -40.84 37.02
CA PHE A 294 13.92 -42.26 37.07
C PHE A 294 12.89 -42.95 37.97
N ARG A 295 12.09 -43.87 37.42
CA ARG A 295 11.34 -44.85 38.22
C ARG A 295 12.23 -46.07 38.42
N GLY A 296 12.68 -46.26 39.66
CA GLY A 296 13.31 -47.50 40.09
C GLY A 296 12.32 -48.66 40.02
N ARG A 297 12.74 -49.76 39.39
CA ARG A 297 12.08 -51.06 39.54
C ARG A 297 12.79 -51.79 40.67
N GLY A 298 12.13 -51.90 41.82
CA GLY A 298 12.40 -52.99 42.76
C GLY A 298 11.73 -54.26 42.24
N ARG A 299 12.46 -55.37 42.23
CA ARG A 299 11.89 -56.71 42.25
C ARG A 299 12.66 -57.54 43.28
N PHE A 300 11.86 -58.13 44.17
CA PHE A 300 12.09 -59.40 44.83
C PHE A 300 12.37 -60.51 43.80
#